data_AF-A0A0B3RVN5-F1
#
_entry.id   AF-A0A0B3RVN5-F1
#
_cell.length_a   1.000
_cell.length_b   1.000
_cell.length_c   1.000
_cell.angle_alpha   90.00
_cell.angle_beta   90.00
_cell.angle_gamma   90.00
#
_symmetry.space_group_name_H-M   'P 1'
#
loop_
_entity.id
_entity.type
_entity.pdbx_description
1 polymer ?
#
loop_
_entity_poly.entity_id
_entity_poly.type
_entity_poly.pdbx_seq_one_letter_code
_entity_poly.pdbx_strand_id
1 'polypeptide(L)'
;MPVFRWRGVTCATLICYDAEFPETLRHVAAEGAQLVLVPTALGAQWLVVAQNLIPTRAFENGVYVAYANSAGTENGLAFLGASCIVAPDGTAAARAGAAAEILMADLDIGRVHAAHSRLPDLDDRRSLRLGGDQSDSIRRRTTRDCNV
;
A
#
# COMPACT_ATOMS: atom_id res chain seq x y z
N MET A 1 -7.11 4.94 8.30
CA MET A 1 -5.78 5.45 8.73
C MET A 1 -5.62 6.84 8.14
N PRO A 2 -5.27 7.89 8.92
CA PRO A 2 -5.34 9.26 8.43
C PRO A 2 -4.22 9.58 7.44
N VAL A 3 -4.56 10.35 6.41
CA VAL A 3 -3.59 11.05 5.57
C VAL A 3 -3.27 12.42 6.18
N PHE A 4 -2.08 12.94 5.92
CA PHE A 4 -1.64 14.25 6.39
C PHE A 4 -0.82 14.97 5.31
N ARG A 5 -0.78 16.30 5.33
CA ARG A 5 0.03 17.09 4.39
C ARG A 5 1.38 17.46 4.98
N TRP A 6 2.45 17.27 4.22
CA TRP A 6 3.78 17.71 4.58
C TRP A 6 4.50 18.27 3.35
N ARG A 7 4.96 19.53 3.43
CA ARG A 7 5.65 20.24 2.32
C ARG A 7 4.97 20.12 0.95
N GLY A 8 3.64 20.15 0.93
CA GLY A 8 2.84 20.07 -0.30
C GLY A 8 2.56 18.64 -0.80
N VAL A 9 3.08 17.61 -0.15
CA VAL A 9 2.81 16.20 -0.44
C VAL A 9 1.77 15.66 0.53
N THR A 10 0.80 14.90 0.04
CA THR A 10 -0.11 14.14 0.91
C THR A 10 0.55 12.82 1.27
N CYS A 11 0.75 12.60 2.57
CA CYS A 11 1.43 11.44 3.11
C CYS A 11 0.47 10.57 3.93
N ALA A 12 0.79 9.28 4.04
CA ALA A 12 0.19 8.36 5.00
C ALA A 12 1.29 7.54 5.67
N THR A 13 0.99 6.98 6.83
CA THR A 13 1.89 6.04 7.51
C THR A 13 1.17 4.71 7.68
N LEU A 14 1.82 3.62 7.28
CA LEU A 14 1.43 2.24 7.60
C LEU A 14 2.55 1.61 8.42
N ILE A 15 2.25 0.73 9.37
CA ILE A 15 3.29 0.16 10.22
C ILE A 15 3.52 -1.29 9.84
N CYS A 16 4.73 -1.59 9.36
CA CYS A 16 5.20 -2.95 9.09
C CYS A 16 4.15 -3.79 8.33
N TYR A 17 3.50 -4.70 9.07
CA TYR A 17 2.54 -5.67 8.58
C TYR A 17 1.32 -5.04 7.91
N ASP A 18 0.94 -3.81 8.27
CA ASP A 18 -0.13 -3.08 7.60
C ASP A 18 0.10 -3.03 6.08
N ALA A 19 1.33 -2.77 5.63
CA ALA A 19 1.64 -2.62 4.21
C ALA A 19 1.58 -3.93 3.41
N GLU A 20 1.53 -5.08 4.09
CA GLU A 20 1.40 -6.39 3.44
C GLU A 20 -0.02 -6.65 2.95
N PHE A 21 -1.02 -6.06 3.62
CA PHE A 21 -2.41 -6.08 3.19
C PHE A 21 -2.62 -5.11 2.02
N PRO A 22 -3.10 -5.59 0.85
CA PRO A 22 -3.40 -4.68 -0.26
C PRO A 22 -4.47 -3.64 0.13
N GLU A 23 -5.40 -3.97 1.01
CA GLU A 23 -6.53 -3.12 1.39
C GLU A 23 -6.12 -1.85 2.14
N THR A 24 -5.13 -1.94 3.03
CA THR A 24 -4.68 -0.79 3.86
C THR A 24 -3.99 0.26 3.01
N LEU A 25 -3.10 -0.17 2.11
CA LEU A 25 -2.37 0.72 1.21
C LEU A 25 -3.31 1.28 0.14
N ARG A 26 -4.22 0.45 -0.36
CA ARG A 26 -5.31 0.89 -1.25
C ARG A 26 -6.20 1.93 -0.60
N HIS A 27 -6.53 1.76 0.68
CA HIS A 27 -7.35 2.70 1.41
C HIS A 27 -6.67 4.07 1.50
N VAL A 28 -5.43 4.15 1.97
CA VAL A 28 -4.75 5.45 2.10
C VAL A 28 -4.44 6.10 0.75
N ALA A 29 -4.16 5.32 -0.30
CA ALA A 29 -4.02 5.83 -1.67
C ALA A 29 -5.34 6.43 -2.18
N ALA A 30 -6.47 5.78 -1.90
CA ALA A 30 -7.79 6.29 -2.26
C ALA A 30 -8.20 7.57 -1.49
N GLU A 31 -7.65 7.77 -0.29
CA GLU A 31 -7.76 9.02 0.48
C GLU A 31 -6.80 10.12 -0.04
N GLY A 32 -6.07 9.85 -1.12
CA GLY A 32 -5.21 10.81 -1.81
C GLY A 32 -3.76 10.81 -1.35
N ALA A 33 -3.28 9.79 -0.64
CA ALA A 33 -1.86 9.65 -0.34
C ALA A 33 -1.04 9.57 -1.63
N GLN A 34 0.04 10.33 -1.67
CA GLN A 34 1.04 10.37 -2.75
C GLN A 34 2.35 9.70 -2.32
N LEU A 35 2.61 9.70 -1.01
CA LEU A 35 3.72 9.03 -0.34
C LEU A 35 3.21 8.22 0.84
N VAL A 36 3.57 6.95 0.91
CA VAL A 36 3.28 6.08 2.06
C VAL A 36 4.59 5.76 2.79
N LEU A 37 4.67 6.12 4.06
CA LEU A 37 5.79 5.83 4.95
C LEU A 37 5.53 4.50 5.66
N VAL A 38 6.49 3.57 5.60
CA VAL A 38 6.36 2.24 6.18
C VAL A 38 7.57 1.91 7.06
N PRO A 39 7.62 2.38 8.32
CA PRO A 39 8.58 1.89 9.30
C PRO A 39 8.32 0.41 9.62
N THR A 40 9.39 -0.39 9.69
CA THR A 40 9.30 -1.85 9.83
C THR A 40 10.55 -2.47 10.48
N ALA A 41 10.42 -3.73 10.91
CA ALA A 41 11.46 -4.48 11.62
C ALA A 41 11.39 -5.99 11.26
N LEU A 42 11.43 -6.31 9.96
CA LEU A 42 11.41 -7.68 9.46
C LEU A 42 12.78 -8.36 9.53
N GLY A 43 12.76 -9.66 9.84
CA GLY A 43 13.92 -10.56 9.76
C GLY A 43 14.17 -11.12 8.36
N ALA A 44 15.33 -11.78 8.18
CA ALA A 44 15.85 -12.20 6.87
C ALA A 44 14.92 -13.13 6.06
N GLN A 45 14.06 -13.89 6.72
CA GLN A 45 13.11 -14.81 6.08
C GLN A 45 12.02 -14.12 5.25
N TRP A 46 11.86 -12.79 5.37
CA TRP A 46 10.81 -12.01 4.72
C TRP A 46 11.32 -11.11 3.59
N LEU A 47 12.46 -11.46 2.98
CA LEU A 47 13.07 -10.67 1.89
C LEU A 47 12.10 -10.36 0.73
N VAL A 48 11.17 -11.30 0.45
CA VAL A 48 10.12 -11.14 -0.57
C VAL A 48 9.24 -9.91 -0.36
N VAL A 49 9.04 -9.48 0.90
CA VAL A 49 8.21 -8.30 1.21
C VAL A 49 8.86 -7.06 0.64
N ALA A 50 10.13 -6.83 0.98
CA ALA A 50 10.87 -5.69 0.46
C ALA A 50 11.11 -5.81 -1.05
N GLN A 51 11.39 -7.01 -1.58
CA GLN A 51 11.78 -7.22 -2.99
C GLN A 51 10.60 -7.19 -3.98
N ASN A 52 9.43 -7.68 -3.59
CA ASN A 52 8.32 -7.91 -4.52
C ASN A 52 7.03 -7.24 -4.05
N LEU A 53 6.67 -7.42 -2.78
CA LEU A 53 5.40 -6.93 -2.26
C LEU A 53 5.35 -5.40 -2.28
N ILE A 54 6.34 -4.72 -1.67
CA ILE A 54 6.37 -3.26 -1.62
C ILE A 54 6.41 -2.61 -3.02
N PRO A 55 7.23 -3.09 -3.97
CA PRO A 55 7.14 -2.68 -5.37
C PRO A 55 5.75 -2.81 -5.99
N THR A 56 5.08 -3.93 -5.72
CA THR A 56 3.72 -4.19 -6.21
C THR A 56 2.73 -3.21 -5.59
N ARG A 57 2.82 -2.94 -4.29
CA ARG A 57 1.95 -2.00 -3.57
C ARG A 57 2.09 -0.57 -4.09
N ALA A 58 3.31 -0.13 -4.38
CA ALA A 58 3.57 1.17 -4.99
C ALA A 58 2.94 1.25 -6.39
N PHE A 59 3.18 0.23 -7.22
CA PHE A 59 2.67 0.16 -8.60
C PHE A 59 1.14 0.15 -8.67
N GLU A 60 0.48 -0.78 -7.97
CA GLU A 60 -0.97 -1.00 -8.09
C GLU A 60 -1.80 0.16 -7.54
N ASN A 61 -1.19 1.01 -6.71
CA ASN A 61 -1.80 2.21 -6.14
C ASN A 61 -1.30 3.51 -6.78
N GLY A 62 -0.26 3.44 -7.63
CA GLY A 62 0.34 4.60 -8.28
C GLY A 62 0.93 5.62 -7.29
N VAL A 63 1.53 5.16 -6.19
CA VAL A 63 2.08 6.05 -5.12
C VAL A 63 3.54 5.75 -4.84
N TYR A 64 4.24 6.70 -4.23
CA TYR A 64 5.55 6.42 -3.64
C TYR A 64 5.39 5.61 -2.35
N VAL A 65 6.31 4.69 -2.09
CA VAL A 65 6.41 3.98 -0.81
C VAL A 65 7.84 4.07 -0.27
N ALA A 66 7.99 4.63 0.92
CA ALA A 66 9.25 4.66 1.67
C ALA A 66 9.21 3.58 2.75
N TYR A 67 9.80 2.42 2.44
CA TYR A 67 9.85 1.26 3.32
C TYR A 67 11.18 1.26 4.10
N ALA A 68 11.11 1.57 5.38
CA ALA A 68 12.27 1.79 6.25
C ALA A 68 12.37 0.66 7.27
N ASN A 69 13.13 -0.38 6.92
CA ASN A 69 13.35 -1.54 7.77
C ASN A 69 14.57 -1.36 8.69
N SER A 70 14.48 -1.97 9.87
CA SER A 70 15.59 -2.06 10.81
C SER A 70 16.73 -2.89 10.22
N ALA A 71 17.97 -2.60 10.64
CA ALA A 71 19.19 -3.28 10.20
C ALA A 71 20.06 -3.63 11.41
N GLY A 72 20.87 -4.68 11.28
CA GLY A 72 21.72 -5.18 12.36
C GLY A 72 20.97 -6.09 13.35
N THR A 73 21.45 -6.15 14.59
CA THR A 73 20.92 -7.03 15.63
C THR A 73 20.53 -6.22 16.86
N GLU A 74 19.32 -6.43 17.36
CA GLU A 74 18.84 -5.82 18.59
C GLU A 74 18.11 -6.87 19.44
N ASN A 75 18.41 -6.94 20.74
CA ASN A 75 17.78 -7.87 21.68
C ASN A 75 17.79 -9.35 21.21
N GLY A 76 18.85 -9.76 20.49
CA GLY A 76 18.99 -11.11 19.94
C GLY A 76 18.23 -11.37 18.64
N LEU A 77 17.52 -10.36 18.09
CA LEU A 77 16.82 -10.43 16.81
C LEU A 77 17.68 -9.82 15.72
N ALA A 78 17.90 -10.54 14.63
CA ALA A 78 18.60 -10.05 13.45
C ALA A 78 17.59 -9.49 12.43
N PHE A 79 17.76 -8.24 12.04
CA PHE A 79 16.92 -7.57 11.07
C PHE A 79 17.50 -7.64 9.66
N LEU A 80 16.60 -7.66 8.68
CA LEU A 80 16.92 -7.86 7.27
C LEU A 80 17.64 -6.66 6.64
N GLY A 81 17.44 -5.44 7.15
CA GLY A 81 17.68 -4.23 6.38
C GLY A 81 16.78 -4.25 5.13
N ALA A 82 17.36 -4.09 3.94
CA ALA A 82 16.66 -4.10 2.66
C ALA A 82 15.58 -3.02 2.53
N SER A 83 15.72 -1.92 3.27
CA SER A 83 14.94 -0.69 3.10
C SER A 83 14.91 -0.27 1.63
N CYS A 84 13.82 0.35 1.19
CA CYS A 84 13.70 0.83 -0.17
C CYS A 84 12.77 2.04 -0.28
N ILE A 85 13.03 2.86 -1.29
CA ILE A 85 12.11 3.90 -1.76
C ILE A 85 11.65 3.45 -3.13
N VAL A 86 10.35 3.22 -3.29
CA VAL A 86 9.75 2.75 -4.53
C VAL A 86 8.89 3.85 -5.14
N ALA A 87 9.03 4.04 -6.45
CA ALA A 87 8.26 4.98 -7.25
C ALA A 87 6.89 4.43 -7.67
N PRO A 88 5.95 5.30 -8.12
CA PRO A 88 4.61 4.92 -8.56
C PRO A 88 4.52 3.90 -9.70
N ASP A 89 5.61 3.68 -10.44
CA ASP A 89 5.71 2.67 -11.51
C ASP A 89 6.30 1.34 -11.02
N GLY A 90 6.47 1.18 -9.70
CA GLY A 90 7.03 -0.02 -9.09
C GLY A 90 8.56 -0.11 -9.14
N THR A 91 9.24 0.85 -9.77
CA THR A 91 10.71 0.88 -9.79
C THR A 91 11.28 1.34 -8.45
N ALA A 92 12.37 0.72 -8.01
CA ALA A 92 13.08 1.18 -6.82
C ALA A 92 13.91 2.43 -7.17
N ALA A 93 13.58 3.57 -6.58
CA ALA A 93 14.37 4.79 -6.67
C ALA A 93 15.64 4.70 -5.82
N ALA A 94 15.57 3.99 -4.69
CA ALA A 94 16.71 3.66 -3.85
C ALA A 94 16.46 2.33 -3.12
N ARG A 95 17.52 1.56 -2.85
CA ARG A 95 17.44 0.29 -2.12
C ARG A 95 18.71 0.07 -1.30
N ALA A 96 18.51 -0.37 -0.07
CA ALA A 96 19.55 -0.74 0.88
C ALA A 96 19.93 -2.22 0.78
N GLY A 97 21.13 -2.53 1.25
CA GLY A 97 21.55 -3.89 1.61
C GLY A 97 21.08 -4.28 3.01
N ALA A 98 21.80 -5.19 3.67
CA ALA A 98 21.48 -5.63 5.03
C ALA A 98 22.02 -4.69 6.14
N ALA A 99 22.94 -3.78 5.78
CA ALA A 99 23.59 -2.87 6.72
C ALA A 99 22.75 -1.62 6.99
N ALA A 100 23.06 -0.94 8.10
CA ALA A 100 22.47 0.36 8.39
C ALA A 100 22.98 1.41 7.40
N GLU A 101 22.06 2.15 6.78
CA GLU A 101 22.37 3.19 5.81
C GLU A 101 21.22 4.21 5.68
N ILE A 102 21.50 5.36 5.08
CA ILE A 102 20.52 6.39 4.76
C ILE A 102 20.23 6.33 3.26
N LEU A 103 18.97 6.10 2.89
CA LEU A 103 18.52 6.19 1.51
C LEU A 103 17.96 7.59 1.22
N MET A 104 18.30 8.12 0.05
CA MET A 104 17.77 9.39 -0.45
C MET A 104 17.25 9.21 -1.87
N ALA A 105 16.13 9.86 -2.17
CA ALA A 105 15.54 9.91 -3.50
C ALA A 105 14.73 11.20 -3.66
N ASP A 106 14.72 11.73 -4.88
CA ASP A 106 13.86 12.87 -5.24
C ASP A 106 12.44 12.38 -5.57
N LEU A 107 11.45 13.04 -4.98
CA LEU A 107 10.04 12.75 -5.23
C LEU A 107 9.50 13.71 -6.28
N ASP A 108 9.14 13.16 -7.45
CA ASP A 108 8.39 13.87 -8.47
C ASP A 108 6.92 13.49 -8.39
N ILE A 109 6.11 14.38 -7.81
CA ILE A 109 4.67 14.17 -7.67
C ILE A 109 3.97 14.11 -9.05
N GLY A 110 4.59 14.65 -10.11
CA GLY A 110 4.14 14.44 -11.49
C GLY A 110 4.04 12.95 -11.85
N ARG A 111 4.91 12.09 -11.31
CA ARG A 111 4.88 10.64 -11.54
C ARG A 111 3.69 9.95 -10.90
N VAL A 112 3.18 10.46 -9.77
CA VAL A 112 1.94 9.96 -9.15
C VAL A 112 0.76 10.24 -10.08
N HIS A 113 0.62 11.48 -10.54
CA HIS A 113 -0.44 11.86 -11.48
C HIS A 113 -0.36 11.09 -12.80
N ALA A 114 0.85 10.91 -13.34
CA ALA A 114 1.07 10.12 -14.55
C ALA A 114 0.70 8.64 -14.34
N ALA A 115 1.02 8.05 -13.18
CA ALA A 115 0.64 6.68 -12.86
C ALA A 115 -0.88 6.51 -12.80
N HIS A 116 -1.59 7.40 -12.09
CA HIS A 116 -3.06 7.38 -12.00
C HIS A 116 -3.74 7.64 -13.35
N SER A 117 -3.13 8.47 -14.21
CA SER A 117 -3.66 8.72 -15.57
C SER A 117 -3.47 7.51 -16.49
N ARG A 118 -2.38 6.75 -16.31
CA ARG A 118 -2.06 5.57 -17.12
C ARG A 118 -2.88 4.34 -16.71
N LEU A 119 -3.07 4.15 -15.40
CA LEU A 119 -3.81 3.04 -14.79
C LEU A 119 -4.76 3.61 -13.73
N PRO A 120 -6.03 3.90 -14.10
CA PRO A 120 -7.02 4.47 -13.18
C PRO A 120 -7.62 3.41 -12.23
N ASP A 121 -6.81 2.46 -11.73
CA ASP A 121 -7.23 1.32 -10.91
C ASP A 121 -8.04 1.74 -9.67
N LEU A 122 -7.70 2.91 -9.09
CA LEU A 122 -8.39 3.46 -7.92
C LEU A 122 -9.84 3.87 -8.20
N ASP A 123 -10.15 4.24 -9.44
CA ASP A 123 -11.47 4.59 -9.91
C ASP A 123 -12.19 3.35 -10.46
N ASP A 124 -11.51 2.57 -11.30
CA ASP A 124 -12.05 1.35 -11.90
C ASP A 124 -12.53 0.36 -10.84
N ARG A 125 -11.80 0.21 -9.72
CA ARG A 125 -12.22 -0.68 -8.62
C ARG A 125 -13.60 -0.35 -8.05
N ARG A 126 -14.08 0.90 -8.14
CA ARG A 126 -15.41 1.29 -7.64
C ARG A 126 -16.52 0.71 -8.51
N SER A 127 -16.20 0.35 -9.75
CA SER A 127 -17.11 -0.29 -10.69
C SER A 127 -17.13 -1.82 -10.57
N LEU A 128 -16.11 -2.41 -9.93
CA LEU A 128 -16.00 -3.86 -9.77
C LEU A 128 -17.11 -4.39 -8.87
N ARG A 129 -17.95 -5.25 -9.43
CA ARG A 129 -18.99 -5.98 -8.69
C ARG A 129 -18.44 -7.29 -8.18
N LEU A 130 -17.69 -7.24 -7.08
CA LEU A 130 -17.14 -8.42 -6.41
C LEU A 130 -18.22 -8.99 -5.45
N GLY A 131 -19.17 -9.74 -6.01
CA GLY A 131 -20.24 -10.43 -5.28
C GLY A 131 -21.64 -10.15 -5.84
N GLY A 132 -22.38 -11.23 -6.13
CA GLY A 132 -23.78 -11.15 -6.51
C GLY A 132 -24.64 -10.75 -5.31
N ASP A 133 -25.52 -9.78 -5.53
CA ASP A 133 -26.55 -9.36 -4.59
C ASP A 133 -27.46 -10.56 -4.25
N GLN A 134 -27.18 -11.25 -3.15
CA GLN A 134 -28.10 -12.23 -2.56
C GLN A 134 -29.10 -11.56 -1.60
N SER A 135 -29.11 -10.22 -1.49
CA SER A 135 -30.09 -9.49 -0.70
C SER A 135 -31.44 -9.28 -1.41
N ASP A 136 -31.54 -9.55 -2.72
CA ASP A 136 -32.77 -9.32 -3.47
C ASP A 136 -33.75 -10.52 -3.49
N SER A 137 -33.34 -11.69 -2.96
CA SER A 137 -34.18 -12.91 -2.92
C SER A 137 -35.00 -13.07 -1.63
N ILE A 138 -34.65 -12.41 -0.53
CA ILE A 138 -35.33 -12.53 0.77
C ILE A 138 -36.55 -11.61 0.87
N ARG A 139 -36.57 -10.47 0.16
CA ARG A 139 -37.69 -9.51 0.24
C ARG A 139 -38.93 -9.88 -0.59
N ARG A 140 -38.86 -10.89 -1.46
CA ARG A 140 -39.99 -11.31 -2.31
C ARG A 140 -40.80 -12.51 -1.80
N ARG A 141 -40.47 -13.10 -0.64
CA ARG A 141 -41.16 -14.29 -0.10
C ARG A 141 -42.06 -14.07 1.13
N THR A 142 -42.17 -12.86 1.67
CA THR A 142 -42.94 -12.62 2.92
C THR A 142 -44.26 -11.86 2.77
N THR A 143 -44.81 -11.72 1.55
CA THR A 143 -46.14 -11.09 1.34
C THR A 143 -47.13 -11.89 0.51
N ARG A 144 -46.90 -13.20 0.31
CA ARG A 144 -47.95 -14.13 -0.12
C ARG A 144 -48.02 -15.25 0.90
N ASP A 145 -49.22 -15.48 1.42
CA ASP A 145 -49.63 -16.57 2.32
C ASP A 145 -49.84 -16.17 3.79
N CYS A 146 -50.69 -15.17 4.02
CA CYS A 146 -51.62 -15.14 5.15
C CYS A 146 -53.00 -14.69 4.65
N ASN A 147 -53.78 -15.66 4.17
CA ASN A 147 -55.24 -15.60 4.08
C ASN A 147 -55.77 -17.02 3.94
N VAL A 148 -55.82 -17.75 5.06
CA VAL A 148 -56.81 -18.78 5.40
C VAL A 148 -57.04 -18.71 6.91
#